data_AF-A0A062U0K5-F1
#
_entry.id   AF-A0A062U0K5-F1
#
_cell.length_a   1.000
_cell.length_b   1.000
_cell.length_c   1.000
_cell.angle_alpha   90.00
_cell.angle_beta   90.00
_cell.angle_gamma   90.00
#
_symmetry.space_group_name_H-M   'P 1'
#
loop_
_entity.id
_entity.type
_entity.pdbx_description
1 polymer ?
#
loop_
_entity_poly.entity_id
_entity_poly.type
_entity_poly.pdbx_seq_one_letter_code
_entity_poly.pdbx_strand_id
1 'polypeptide(L)'
;MAPRGLTVGKVSSIDGDTLILEDHRKGYERVKASDARLTGNRADFDWCVNALLPGQGQATLSRAWDAMSALNQGPGRLQMINQTAEYLRTVNLEAVPGVAFEIGEWLSSTDAQFPVTETIDRPTLVFHPSGRPNDTWNERGIKDNGPHDQRTFTPKQLNIAVICQGRFEGQVDRFVGKLLDGIPDFQLRNGRKPYDDGFLSRFRLERANVQTFQANSASREAYEAACEDALKHAADNGFGWDLAIVQIEEDFKALPGPQNPYYATKAMLLRNNVAVQNIRIETMSEPDKSLVYTMNQVSLACYAKLGGRPWLLGAQQSVAHELVIGLGSHTEQQSRFDQSVRYVGITTVFSSDGGYHLSERTGVVPFEDYAKELTDTLTRTIERVRREDNWKNTDRVRLVFHAFKQIKDIEAEAIKQAVESLDLENVVFAFVHVAEHHPYLIFDQNQEGLPHWEKNRSKRKGVLGPSRGVHIKLADSESLVVFAGASELKQAAHGMPRACLLKLHRNSTFRDMTYLARQAFDFTAHSWRVMTPEPFPITIKYSDLIAERLAGLKQIETWDDDAVRFRNIGKAPWFL
;
A
#
# COMPACT_ATOMS: atom_id res chain seq x y z
N MET A 1 12.62 -34.41 11.16
CA MET A 1 12.60 -33.13 10.45
C MET A 1 13.69 -33.17 9.38
N ALA A 2 13.35 -33.00 8.10
CA ALA A 2 14.38 -32.78 7.08
C ALA A 2 15.17 -31.50 7.43
N PRO A 3 16.50 -31.47 7.24
CA PRO A 3 17.28 -30.27 7.52
C PRO A 3 16.73 -29.10 6.71
N ARG A 4 16.47 -27.99 7.39
CA ARG A 4 15.93 -26.78 6.77
C ARG A 4 16.97 -26.25 5.80
N GLY A 5 16.69 -26.36 4.49
CA GLY A 5 17.60 -25.88 3.46
C GLY A 5 17.89 -24.40 3.66
N LEU A 6 19.16 -24.03 3.47
CA LEU A 6 19.64 -22.67 3.64
C LEU A 6 19.97 -22.07 2.28
N THR A 7 19.48 -20.86 1.98
CA THR A 7 19.94 -20.14 0.79
C THR A 7 21.38 -19.70 0.99
N VAL A 8 22.26 -20.01 0.03
CA VAL A 8 23.72 -19.83 0.17
C VAL A 8 24.33 -18.83 -0.81
N GLY A 9 23.68 -18.54 -1.94
CA GLY A 9 24.13 -17.52 -2.90
C GLY A 9 23.44 -17.64 -4.26
N LYS A 10 23.96 -16.93 -5.27
CA LYS A 10 23.56 -17.04 -6.68
C LYS A 10 24.69 -17.69 -7.47
N VAL A 11 24.39 -18.69 -8.30
CA VAL A 11 25.43 -19.35 -9.12
C VAL A 11 25.93 -18.38 -10.19
N SER A 12 27.23 -18.09 -10.19
CA SER A 12 27.89 -17.29 -11.23
C SER A 12 28.51 -18.18 -12.31
N SER A 13 29.08 -19.31 -11.91
CA SER A 13 29.73 -20.27 -12.81
C SER A 13 29.82 -21.64 -12.16
N ILE A 14 30.16 -22.64 -12.98
CA ILE A 14 30.32 -24.03 -12.57
C ILE A 14 31.74 -24.46 -12.93
N ASP A 15 32.46 -25.01 -11.95
CA ASP A 15 33.82 -25.51 -12.06
C ASP A 15 33.85 -26.97 -11.61
N GLY A 16 33.74 -27.90 -12.57
CA GLY A 16 33.60 -29.32 -12.30
C GLY A 16 32.33 -29.65 -11.52
N ASP A 17 32.48 -30.20 -10.31
CA ASP A 17 31.39 -30.52 -9.38
C ASP A 17 31.07 -29.36 -8.41
N THR A 18 31.75 -28.23 -8.57
CA THR A 18 31.68 -27.10 -7.65
C THR A 18 30.96 -25.91 -8.30
N LEU A 19 29.93 -25.42 -7.63
CA LEU A 19 29.25 -24.18 -7.95
C LEU A 19 30.04 -23.01 -7.35
N ILE A 20 30.37 -22.03 -8.18
CA ILE A 20 30.95 -20.75 -7.73
C ILE A 20 29.80 -19.77 -7.57
N LEU A 21 29.71 -19.16 -6.40
CA LEU A 21 28.60 -18.29 -6.05
C LEU A 21 29.03 -16.81 -6.02
N GLU A 22 28.18 -15.95 -6.57
CA GLU A 22 28.15 -14.50 -6.32
C GLU A 22 27.02 -14.16 -5.34
N ASP A 23 27.07 -12.97 -4.70
CA ASP A 23 26.13 -12.56 -3.65
C ASP A 23 25.87 -13.74 -2.68
N HIS A 24 26.93 -14.22 -2.04
CA HIS A 24 26.90 -15.46 -1.26
C HIS A 24 26.99 -15.18 0.24
N ARG A 25 26.53 -16.14 1.03
CA ARG A 25 26.78 -16.14 2.46
C ARG A 25 28.28 -16.33 2.70
N LYS A 26 28.84 -15.66 3.70
CA LYS A 26 30.25 -15.81 4.09
C LYS A 26 30.58 -17.29 4.33
N GLY A 27 31.62 -17.81 3.68
CA GLY A 27 32.02 -19.22 3.75
C GLY A 27 31.31 -20.14 2.75
N TYR A 28 30.49 -19.60 1.84
CA TYR A 28 29.80 -20.33 0.78
C TYR A 28 30.17 -19.79 -0.62
N GLU A 29 31.37 -19.23 -0.78
CA GLU A 29 31.92 -18.78 -2.06
C GLU A 29 31.90 -19.91 -3.10
N ARG A 30 32.08 -21.14 -2.62
CA ARG A 30 32.11 -22.38 -3.41
C ARG A 30 31.27 -23.44 -2.70
N VAL A 31 30.39 -24.12 -3.43
CA VAL A 31 29.52 -25.17 -2.89
C VAL A 31 29.49 -26.35 -3.84
N LYS A 32 29.58 -27.58 -3.32
CA LYS A 32 29.41 -28.78 -4.16
C LYS A 32 28.00 -28.85 -4.73
N ALA A 33 27.88 -29.15 -6.02
CA ALA A 33 26.59 -29.26 -6.69
C ALA A 33 25.70 -30.35 -6.05
N SER A 34 26.27 -31.42 -5.50
CA SER A 34 25.55 -32.47 -4.78
C SER A 34 24.87 -31.99 -3.48
N ASP A 35 25.38 -30.92 -2.90
CA ASP A 35 24.97 -30.41 -1.59
C ASP A 35 24.00 -29.22 -1.74
N ALA A 36 23.71 -28.83 -2.98
CA ALA A 36 22.90 -27.67 -3.33
C ALA A 36 21.70 -28.06 -4.20
N ARG A 37 20.67 -27.23 -4.14
CA ARG A 37 19.54 -27.26 -5.07
C ARG A 37 19.12 -25.83 -5.39
N LEU A 38 18.54 -25.62 -6.57
CA LEU A 38 17.90 -24.35 -6.91
C LEU A 38 16.80 -24.04 -5.90
N THR A 39 16.51 -22.75 -5.71
CA THR A 39 15.48 -22.37 -4.77
C THR A 39 14.11 -22.75 -5.33
N GLY A 40 13.18 -23.16 -4.48
CA GLY A 40 11.81 -23.49 -4.89
C GLY A 40 10.94 -22.26 -5.18
N ASN A 41 11.56 -21.15 -5.58
CA ASN A 41 10.86 -19.91 -5.89
C ASN A 41 10.22 -20.02 -7.30
N ARG A 42 9.23 -19.19 -7.57
CA ARG A 42 8.50 -19.23 -8.86
C ARG A 42 9.38 -18.93 -10.06
N ALA A 43 10.29 -17.95 -9.96
CA ALA A 43 11.15 -17.57 -11.07
C ALA A 43 12.10 -18.71 -11.47
N ASP A 44 12.75 -19.34 -10.50
CA ASP A 44 13.64 -20.48 -10.71
C ASP A 44 12.85 -21.67 -11.28
N PHE A 45 11.67 -21.95 -10.74
CA PHE A 45 10.81 -23.04 -11.21
C PHE A 45 10.34 -22.80 -12.66
N ASP A 46 9.83 -21.61 -12.96
CA ASP A 46 9.36 -21.22 -14.29
C ASP A 46 10.52 -21.26 -15.31
N TRP A 47 11.72 -20.81 -14.90
CA TRP A 47 12.93 -20.90 -15.72
C TRP A 47 13.31 -22.34 -16.01
N CYS A 48 13.36 -23.22 -15.00
CA CYS A 48 13.64 -24.64 -15.18
C CYS A 48 12.63 -25.31 -16.12
N VAL A 49 11.33 -25.06 -15.92
CA VAL A 49 10.28 -25.67 -16.73
C VAL A 49 10.39 -25.23 -18.20
N ASN A 50 10.65 -23.96 -18.45
CA ASN A 50 10.83 -23.45 -19.82
C ASN A 50 12.11 -23.98 -20.47
N ALA A 51 13.19 -24.14 -19.71
CA ALA A 51 14.45 -24.71 -20.21
C ALA A 51 14.31 -26.22 -20.53
N LEU A 52 13.61 -26.97 -19.68
CA LEU A 52 13.43 -28.42 -19.84
C LEU A 52 12.35 -28.79 -20.86
N LEU A 53 11.37 -27.90 -21.11
CA LEU A 53 10.29 -28.11 -22.06
C LEU A 53 10.26 -27.00 -23.14
N PRO A 54 11.24 -26.92 -24.05
CA PRO A 54 11.23 -25.95 -25.13
C PRO A 54 9.93 -26.01 -25.94
N GLY A 55 9.28 -24.86 -26.14
CA GLY A 55 8.01 -24.75 -26.87
C GLY A 55 6.75 -25.21 -26.10
N GLN A 56 6.88 -25.98 -25.01
CA GLN A 56 5.74 -26.48 -24.20
C GLN A 56 5.72 -25.97 -22.74
N GLY A 57 6.81 -25.35 -22.27
CA GLY A 57 6.97 -24.92 -20.88
C GLY A 57 5.86 -23.98 -20.43
N GLN A 58 5.58 -22.93 -21.20
CA GLN A 58 4.51 -21.95 -20.90
C GLN A 58 3.12 -22.60 -20.80
N ALA A 59 2.79 -23.52 -21.72
CA ALA A 59 1.52 -24.24 -21.66
C ALA A 59 1.42 -25.14 -20.42
N THR A 60 2.52 -25.74 -19.99
CA THR A 60 2.60 -26.57 -18.78
C THR A 60 2.48 -25.75 -17.51
N LEU A 61 3.19 -24.61 -17.42
CA LEU A 61 3.07 -23.66 -16.32
C LEU A 61 1.64 -23.12 -16.20
N SER A 62 1.00 -22.79 -17.32
CA SER A 62 -0.39 -22.35 -17.34
C SER A 62 -1.34 -23.40 -16.75
N ARG A 63 -1.21 -24.68 -17.16
CA ARG A 63 -2.00 -25.79 -16.59
C ARG A 63 -1.74 -25.98 -15.09
N ALA A 64 -0.49 -25.89 -14.65
CA ALA A 64 -0.14 -25.99 -13.24
C ALA A 64 -0.76 -24.84 -12.43
N TRP A 65 -0.75 -23.61 -12.97
CA TRP A 65 -1.40 -22.47 -12.33
C TRP A 65 -2.93 -22.61 -12.28
N ASP A 66 -3.57 -23.13 -13.32
CA ASP A 66 -5.01 -23.42 -13.29
C ASP A 66 -5.36 -24.45 -12.21
N ALA A 67 -4.56 -25.52 -12.06
CA ALA A 67 -4.75 -26.52 -11.01
C ALA A 67 -4.54 -25.93 -9.60
N MET A 68 -3.47 -25.15 -9.40
CA MET A 68 -3.20 -24.46 -8.13
C MET A 68 -4.30 -23.44 -7.79
N SER A 69 -4.82 -22.74 -8.80
CA SER A 69 -5.93 -21.81 -8.68
C SER A 69 -7.21 -22.52 -8.20
N ALA A 70 -7.54 -23.68 -8.79
CA ALA A 70 -8.71 -24.45 -8.39
C ALA A 70 -8.65 -24.88 -6.91
N LEU A 71 -7.47 -25.27 -6.41
CA LEU A 71 -7.25 -25.60 -5.00
C LEU A 71 -7.33 -24.37 -4.07
N ASN A 72 -6.91 -23.20 -4.54
CA ASN A 72 -6.88 -21.98 -3.73
C ASN A 72 -8.20 -21.21 -3.70
N GLN A 73 -9.14 -21.54 -4.58
CA GLN A 73 -10.51 -21.04 -4.53
C GLN A 73 -11.28 -21.69 -3.37
N GLY A 74 -12.38 -21.03 -2.95
CA GLY A 74 -13.16 -21.46 -1.79
C GLY A 74 -13.57 -22.93 -1.81
N PRO A 75 -14.18 -23.45 -2.91
CA PRO A 75 -14.60 -24.85 -2.99
C PRO A 75 -13.44 -25.85 -2.84
N GLY A 76 -12.35 -25.67 -3.58
CA GLY A 76 -11.19 -26.57 -3.51
C GLY A 76 -10.53 -26.54 -2.13
N ARG A 77 -10.43 -25.36 -1.52
CA ARG A 77 -9.88 -25.20 -0.18
C ARG A 77 -10.77 -25.84 0.89
N LEU A 78 -12.07 -25.62 0.84
CA LEU A 78 -13.02 -26.22 1.78
C LEU A 78 -13.04 -27.74 1.67
N GLN A 79 -13.02 -28.27 0.44
CA GLN A 79 -12.96 -29.72 0.20
C GLN A 79 -11.71 -30.33 0.84
N MET A 80 -10.54 -29.73 0.64
CA MET A 80 -9.28 -30.21 1.23
C MET A 80 -9.31 -30.16 2.77
N ILE A 81 -9.86 -29.09 3.33
CA ILE A 81 -10.03 -28.93 4.79
C ILE A 81 -10.96 -30.02 5.34
N ASN A 82 -12.11 -30.25 4.70
CA ASN A 82 -13.07 -31.27 5.12
C ASN A 82 -12.46 -32.68 5.04
N GLN A 83 -11.79 -33.03 3.94
CA GLN A 83 -11.11 -34.33 3.80
C GLN A 83 -10.06 -34.55 4.90
N THR A 84 -9.31 -33.49 5.25
CA THR A 84 -8.32 -33.56 6.32
C THR A 84 -8.98 -33.75 7.68
N ALA A 85 -10.05 -33.00 7.97
CA ALA A 85 -10.78 -33.10 9.24
C ALA A 85 -11.49 -34.45 9.39
N GLU A 86 -12.12 -34.95 8.33
CA GLU A 86 -12.73 -36.28 8.28
C GLU A 86 -11.72 -37.36 8.61
N TYR A 87 -10.53 -37.32 7.99
CA TYR A 87 -9.45 -38.24 8.33
C TYR A 87 -9.06 -38.14 9.81
N LEU A 88 -8.83 -36.93 10.32
CA LEU A 88 -8.41 -36.74 11.72
C LEU A 88 -9.48 -37.21 12.73
N ARG A 89 -10.77 -37.13 12.38
CA ARG A 89 -11.88 -37.65 13.19
C ARG A 89 -11.90 -39.18 13.27
N THR A 90 -11.26 -39.90 12.33
CA THR A 90 -11.15 -41.37 12.37
C THR A 90 -10.01 -41.87 13.26
N VAL A 91 -9.06 -40.99 13.61
CA VAL A 91 -7.89 -41.35 14.41
C VAL A 91 -8.21 -41.11 15.88
N ASN A 92 -7.81 -42.04 16.75
CA ASN A 92 -7.86 -41.81 18.20
C ASN A 92 -6.76 -40.81 18.59
N LEU A 93 -7.12 -39.54 18.72
CA LEU A 93 -6.19 -38.46 19.05
C LEU A 93 -6.07 -38.34 20.57
N GLU A 94 -4.84 -38.32 21.05
CA GLU A 94 -4.53 -38.12 22.47
C GLU A 94 -3.66 -36.87 22.64
N ALA A 95 -4.03 -35.98 23.57
CA ALA A 95 -3.25 -34.80 23.90
C ALA A 95 -2.00 -35.17 24.70
N VAL A 96 -2.17 -36.14 25.60
CA VAL A 96 -1.15 -36.86 26.35
C VAL A 96 -1.63 -38.32 26.50
N PRO A 97 -0.74 -39.30 26.76
CA PRO A 97 -1.13 -40.70 26.87
C PRO A 97 -2.33 -40.91 27.81
N GLY A 98 -3.40 -41.51 27.28
CA GLY A 98 -4.64 -41.79 28.01
C GLY A 98 -5.62 -40.62 28.15
N VAL A 99 -5.33 -39.46 27.57
CA VAL A 99 -6.25 -38.31 27.51
C VAL A 99 -6.64 -38.04 26.06
N ALA A 100 -7.74 -38.66 25.63
CA ALA A 100 -8.28 -38.52 24.29
C ALA A 100 -9.01 -37.19 24.08
N PHE A 101 -9.03 -36.71 22.84
CA PHE A 101 -9.87 -35.59 22.41
C PHE A 101 -10.40 -35.85 21.00
N GLU A 102 -11.50 -35.19 20.66
CA GLU A 102 -12.16 -35.33 19.37
C GLU A 102 -12.23 -33.99 18.65
N ILE A 103 -12.24 -34.02 17.31
CA ILE A 103 -12.44 -32.83 16.48
C ILE A 103 -13.92 -32.76 16.12
N GLY A 104 -14.64 -31.82 16.74
CA GLY A 104 -16.06 -31.58 16.47
C GLY A 104 -16.35 -30.98 15.10
N GLU A 105 -17.60 -30.56 14.90
CA GLU A 105 -18.03 -29.87 13.68
C GLU A 105 -17.47 -28.45 13.56
N TRP A 106 -17.48 -27.92 12.34
CA TRP A 106 -17.07 -26.54 12.08
C TRP A 106 -18.05 -25.56 12.72
N LEU A 107 -17.52 -24.49 13.32
CA LEU A 107 -18.30 -23.38 13.85
C LEU A 107 -19.07 -22.68 12.72
N SER A 108 -20.39 -22.59 12.89
CA SER A 108 -21.34 -21.93 11.99
C SER A 108 -21.95 -20.70 12.65
N SER A 109 -22.31 -19.68 11.86
CA SER A 109 -22.97 -18.46 12.37
C SER A 109 -24.35 -18.71 13.01
N THR A 110 -24.91 -19.91 12.82
CA THR A 110 -26.13 -20.38 13.48
C THR A 110 -25.91 -20.92 14.89
N ASP A 111 -24.66 -21.20 15.26
CA ASP A 111 -24.33 -21.80 16.54
C ASP A 111 -24.33 -20.75 17.64
N ALA A 112 -24.87 -21.10 18.82
CA ALA A 112 -24.93 -20.18 19.96
C ALA A 112 -23.54 -19.72 20.46
N GLN A 113 -22.50 -20.51 20.20
CA GLN A 113 -21.11 -20.21 20.56
C GLN A 113 -20.36 -19.42 19.47
N PHE A 114 -21.01 -19.15 18.33
CA PHE A 114 -20.36 -18.40 17.26
C PHE A 114 -20.12 -16.95 17.70
N PRO A 115 -18.95 -16.37 17.41
CA PRO A 115 -18.66 -15.02 17.88
C PRO A 115 -19.58 -13.96 17.25
N VAL A 116 -19.79 -12.87 17.98
CA VAL A 116 -20.63 -11.75 17.51
C VAL A 116 -20.11 -11.26 16.16
N THR A 117 -21.02 -11.21 15.20
CA THR A 117 -20.73 -10.84 13.81
C THR A 117 -21.54 -9.63 13.40
N GLU A 118 -20.90 -8.71 12.69
CA GLU A 118 -21.57 -7.60 12.03
C GLU A 118 -21.03 -7.43 10.60
N THR A 119 -21.78 -6.71 9.78
CA THR A 119 -21.29 -6.19 8.50
C THR A 119 -21.09 -4.69 8.66
N ILE A 120 -19.85 -4.25 8.58
CA ILE A 120 -19.48 -2.83 8.63
C ILE A 120 -19.99 -2.17 7.35
N ASP A 121 -20.76 -1.09 7.51
CA ASP A 121 -21.26 -0.28 6.40
C ASP A 121 -20.11 0.38 5.63
N ARG A 122 -20.35 0.74 4.38
CA ARG A 122 -19.36 1.51 3.60
C ARG A 122 -19.17 2.88 4.24
N PRO A 123 -17.92 3.35 4.42
CA PRO A 123 -17.67 4.68 4.94
C PRO A 123 -18.29 5.75 4.04
N THR A 124 -18.82 6.78 4.69
CA THR A 124 -19.23 8.00 4.00
C THR A 124 -18.00 8.85 3.74
N LEU A 125 -17.84 9.33 2.51
CA LEU A 125 -16.77 10.22 2.08
C LEU A 125 -17.31 11.63 1.89
N VAL A 126 -16.61 12.60 2.44
CA VAL A 126 -17.02 14.00 2.49
C VAL A 126 -16.20 14.82 1.51
N PHE A 127 -16.89 15.61 0.67
CA PHE A 127 -16.30 16.43 -0.39
C PHE A 127 -16.45 17.94 -0.14
N HIS A 128 -16.85 18.33 1.07
CA HIS A 128 -16.93 19.73 1.47
C HIS A 128 -16.88 19.88 3.01
N PRO A 129 -16.26 20.96 3.54
CA PRO A 129 -16.07 21.13 4.98
C PRO A 129 -17.34 21.16 5.84
N SER A 130 -18.51 21.43 5.24
CA SER A 130 -19.79 21.38 5.96
C SER A 130 -20.31 19.95 6.22
N GLY A 131 -19.61 18.91 5.77
CA GLY A 131 -20.08 17.52 5.82
C GLY A 131 -20.97 17.10 4.65
N ARG A 132 -21.36 18.04 3.78
CA ARG A 132 -22.13 17.80 2.55
C ARG A 132 -21.66 18.70 1.41
N PRO A 133 -21.59 18.20 0.15
CA PRO A 133 -22.02 16.86 -0.29
C PRO A 133 -21.10 15.73 0.17
N ASN A 134 -21.65 14.52 0.23
CA ASN A 134 -20.97 13.29 0.60
C ASN A 134 -21.42 12.11 -0.27
N ASP A 135 -20.64 11.04 -0.32
CA ASP A 135 -20.90 9.84 -1.12
C ASP A 135 -20.24 8.60 -0.47
N THR A 136 -20.71 7.40 -0.77
CA THR A 136 -20.05 6.13 -0.42
C THR A 136 -19.16 5.60 -1.55
N TRP A 137 -19.06 6.32 -2.67
CA TRP A 137 -18.25 5.99 -3.83
C TRP A 137 -17.32 7.13 -4.25
N ASN A 138 -16.02 6.88 -4.14
CA ASN A 138 -14.94 7.85 -4.36
C ASN A 138 -15.00 8.50 -5.75
N GLU A 139 -15.07 7.69 -6.82
CA GLU A 139 -15.08 8.17 -8.21
C GLU A 139 -16.28 9.05 -8.52
N ARG A 140 -17.48 8.62 -8.11
CA ARG A 140 -18.70 9.40 -8.33
C ARG A 140 -18.68 10.69 -7.50
N GLY A 141 -18.35 10.56 -6.22
CA GLY A 141 -18.33 11.68 -5.29
C GLY A 141 -17.37 12.79 -5.72
N ILE A 142 -16.14 12.47 -6.16
CA ILE A 142 -15.20 13.49 -6.63
C ILE A 142 -15.64 14.12 -7.95
N LYS A 143 -16.19 13.31 -8.88
CA LYS A 143 -16.63 13.79 -10.19
C LYS A 143 -17.79 14.79 -10.04
N ASP A 144 -18.78 14.44 -9.21
CA ASP A 144 -19.99 15.23 -9.06
C ASP A 144 -19.74 16.50 -8.22
N ASN A 145 -18.86 16.43 -7.21
CA ASN A 145 -18.75 17.48 -6.20
C ASN A 145 -17.42 18.26 -6.20
N GLY A 146 -16.38 17.74 -6.85
CA GLY A 146 -15.02 18.26 -6.73
C GLY A 146 -14.37 17.89 -5.38
N PRO A 147 -13.11 18.33 -5.14
CA PRO A 147 -12.35 17.96 -3.96
C PRO A 147 -12.84 18.67 -2.69
N HIS A 148 -12.58 18.06 -1.53
CA HIS A 148 -12.97 18.59 -0.22
C HIS A 148 -12.46 20.01 0.03
N ASP A 149 -11.20 20.26 -0.31
CA ASP A 149 -10.52 21.55 -0.11
C ASP A 149 -10.60 22.47 -1.34
N GLN A 150 -11.51 22.24 -2.28
CA GLN A 150 -11.59 22.99 -3.53
C GLN A 150 -11.61 24.52 -3.38
N ARG A 151 -12.12 25.06 -2.25
CA ARG A 151 -12.19 26.52 -2.00
C ARG A 151 -10.90 27.10 -1.41
N THR A 152 -10.11 26.28 -0.74
CA THR A 152 -8.90 26.69 0.00
C THR A 152 -7.62 26.21 -0.67
N PHE A 153 -7.71 25.25 -1.58
CA PHE A 153 -6.57 24.71 -2.31
C PHE A 153 -5.89 25.78 -3.17
N THR A 154 -4.57 25.86 -3.03
CA THR A 154 -3.68 26.75 -3.78
C THR A 154 -2.38 25.98 -4.09
N PRO A 155 -1.77 26.15 -5.29
CA PRO A 155 -2.18 27.03 -6.39
C PRO A 155 -3.31 26.48 -7.27
N LYS A 156 -4.10 27.38 -7.89
CA LYS A 156 -5.17 27.00 -8.84
C LYS A 156 -4.68 26.88 -10.28
N GLN A 157 -3.76 27.74 -10.70
CA GLN A 157 -3.07 27.65 -11.97
C GLN A 157 -1.73 26.95 -11.75
N LEU A 158 -1.58 25.74 -12.31
CA LEU A 158 -0.38 24.93 -12.11
C LEU A 158 0.68 25.19 -13.18
N ASN A 159 1.94 25.28 -12.78
CA ASN A 159 3.09 25.13 -13.66
C ASN A 159 3.51 23.66 -13.68
N ILE A 160 3.44 23.02 -14.85
CA ILE A 160 3.73 21.59 -15.05
C ILE A 160 4.93 21.41 -15.99
N ALA A 161 6.01 20.81 -15.46
CA ALA A 161 7.13 20.34 -16.28
C ALA A 161 6.85 18.92 -16.78
N VAL A 162 7.10 18.66 -18.06
CA VAL A 162 6.99 17.33 -18.66
C VAL A 162 8.38 16.87 -19.06
N ILE A 163 8.88 15.81 -18.43
CA ILE A 163 10.21 15.24 -18.71
C ILE A 163 10.03 13.95 -19.51
N CYS A 164 10.52 13.89 -20.75
CA CYS A 164 10.40 12.69 -21.57
C CYS A 164 11.53 12.54 -22.58
N GLN A 165 11.70 11.33 -23.14
CA GLN A 165 12.61 11.17 -24.26
C GLN A 165 12.05 11.82 -25.53
N GLY A 166 12.90 12.47 -26.32
CA GLY A 166 12.48 13.17 -27.54
C GLY A 166 11.72 12.28 -28.53
N ARG A 167 12.11 10.99 -28.64
CA ARG A 167 11.42 10.00 -29.49
C ARG A 167 9.96 9.72 -29.10
N PHE A 168 9.58 10.04 -27.86
CA PHE A 168 8.23 9.81 -27.34
C PHE A 168 7.42 11.11 -27.17
N GLU A 169 7.98 12.28 -27.51
CA GLU A 169 7.35 13.58 -27.25
C GLU A 169 5.89 13.65 -27.72
N GLY A 170 5.61 13.33 -28.98
CA GLY A 170 4.24 13.39 -29.49
C GLY A 170 3.27 12.40 -28.83
N GLN A 171 3.76 11.30 -28.26
CA GLN A 171 2.95 10.37 -27.49
C GLN A 171 2.67 10.91 -26.08
N VAL A 172 3.69 11.46 -25.44
CA VAL A 172 3.60 12.06 -24.10
C VAL A 172 2.70 13.29 -24.14
N ASP A 173 2.83 14.15 -25.15
CA ASP A 173 1.98 15.32 -25.36
C ASP A 173 0.49 14.94 -25.44
N ARG A 174 0.14 13.96 -26.29
CA ARG A 174 -1.24 13.45 -26.35
C ARG A 174 -1.72 12.88 -25.03
N PHE A 175 -0.85 12.19 -24.29
CA PHE A 175 -1.21 11.65 -22.98
C PHE A 175 -1.48 12.78 -21.97
N VAL A 176 -0.63 13.81 -21.92
CA VAL A 176 -0.79 14.97 -21.04
C VAL A 176 -2.06 15.74 -21.38
N GLY A 177 -2.35 15.96 -22.67
CA GLY A 177 -3.63 16.57 -23.09
C GLY A 177 -4.84 15.78 -22.57
N LYS A 178 -4.87 14.46 -22.78
CA LYS A 178 -5.94 13.59 -22.25
C LYS A 178 -6.01 13.60 -20.72
N LEU A 179 -4.87 13.68 -20.03
CA LEU A 179 -4.83 13.75 -18.56
C LEU A 179 -5.48 15.05 -18.07
N LEU A 180 -5.10 16.18 -18.65
CA LEU A 180 -5.54 17.51 -18.25
C LEU A 180 -7.00 17.77 -18.61
N ASP A 181 -7.39 17.46 -19.85
CA ASP A 181 -8.67 17.86 -20.43
C ASP A 181 -9.69 16.71 -20.52
N GLY A 182 -9.27 15.47 -20.26
CA GLY A 182 -10.13 14.28 -20.27
C GLY A 182 -10.25 13.61 -21.64
N ILE A 183 -11.10 12.58 -21.70
CA ILE A 183 -11.41 11.80 -22.90
C ILE A 183 -12.94 11.84 -23.12
N PRO A 184 -13.51 12.97 -23.57
CA PRO A 184 -14.96 13.19 -23.60
C PRO A 184 -15.73 12.26 -24.54
N ASP A 185 -15.06 11.79 -25.59
CA ASP A 185 -15.63 10.91 -26.61
C ASP A 185 -15.68 9.44 -26.17
N PHE A 186 -14.95 9.07 -25.11
CA PHE A 186 -14.95 7.70 -24.62
C PHE A 186 -16.11 7.45 -23.65
N GLN A 187 -16.91 6.43 -23.97
CA GLN A 187 -18.02 6.00 -23.13
C GLN A 187 -18.00 4.47 -22.98
N LEU A 188 -18.23 4.01 -21.75
CA LEU A 188 -18.43 2.60 -21.46
C LEU A 188 -19.78 2.13 -22.03
N ARG A 189 -19.93 0.81 -22.20
CA ARG A 189 -21.18 0.19 -22.72
C ARG A 189 -22.43 0.54 -21.91
N ASN A 190 -22.28 0.86 -20.62
CA ASN A 190 -23.36 1.25 -19.73
C ASN A 190 -23.62 2.77 -19.72
N GLY A 191 -23.06 3.51 -20.67
CA GLY A 191 -23.22 4.94 -20.79
C GLY A 191 -22.33 5.78 -19.86
N ARG A 192 -21.55 5.17 -18.96
CA ARG A 192 -20.66 5.91 -18.07
C ARG A 192 -19.46 6.48 -18.83
N LYS A 193 -19.07 7.71 -18.49
CA LYS A 193 -17.83 8.35 -18.91
C LYS A 193 -16.92 8.51 -17.69
N PRO A 194 -15.95 7.60 -17.46
CA PRO A 194 -15.17 7.62 -16.21
C PRO A 194 -14.22 8.81 -16.08
N TYR A 195 -13.86 9.45 -17.20
CA TYR A 195 -12.80 10.46 -17.27
C TYR A 195 -12.99 11.45 -18.43
N ASP A 196 -14.21 11.96 -18.62
CA ASP A 196 -14.56 12.96 -19.65
C ASP A 196 -14.23 14.41 -19.27
N ASP A 197 -14.08 14.68 -17.97
CA ASP A 197 -13.86 15.99 -17.37
C ASP A 197 -12.37 16.37 -17.23
N GLY A 198 -11.47 15.39 -17.20
CA GLY A 198 -10.03 15.64 -17.07
C GLY A 198 -9.60 16.13 -15.68
N PHE A 199 -8.29 16.26 -15.49
CA PHE A 199 -7.69 16.65 -14.21
C PHE A 199 -8.12 18.07 -13.80
N LEU A 200 -8.12 19.00 -14.76
CA LEU A 200 -8.36 20.41 -14.47
C LEU A 200 -9.80 20.65 -13.99
N SER A 201 -10.79 20.15 -14.73
CA SER A 201 -12.20 20.33 -14.36
C SER A 201 -12.54 19.55 -13.09
N ARG A 202 -12.10 18.29 -12.98
CA ARG A 202 -12.39 17.41 -11.84
C ARG A 202 -11.95 18.00 -10.51
N PHE A 203 -10.76 18.59 -10.49
CA PHE A 203 -10.16 19.16 -9.27
C PHE A 203 -10.32 20.68 -9.15
N ARG A 204 -11.16 21.29 -10.00
CA ARG A 204 -11.46 22.73 -9.99
C ARG A 204 -10.19 23.58 -10.06
N LEU A 205 -9.31 23.21 -10.98
CA LEU A 205 -8.07 23.90 -11.30
C LEU A 205 -8.27 24.78 -12.54
N GLU A 206 -7.41 25.77 -12.68
CA GLU A 206 -7.35 26.63 -13.85
C GLU A 206 -6.46 26.02 -14.94
N ARG A 207 -6.42 26.64 -16.11
CA ARG A 207 -5.60 26.19 -17.24
C ARG A 207 -4.13 26.15 -16.83
N ALA A 208 -3.52 24.96 -16.83
CA ALA A 208 -2.12 24.78 -16.48
C ALA A 208 -1.16 25.35 -17.54
N ASN A 209 0.00 25.83 -17.08
CA ASN A 209 1.13 26.18 -17.92
C ASN A 209 2.01 24.93 -18.05
N VAL A 210 2.09 24.36 -19.25
CA VAL A 210 2.79 23.08 -19.49
C VAL A 210 3.99 23.33 -20.38
N GLN A 211 5.14 22.75 -20.02
CA GLN A 211 6.34 22.79 -20.86
C GLN A 211 7.10 21.47 -20.83
N THR A 212 7.58 21.05 -22.00
CA THR A 212 8.28 19.79 -22.20
C THR A 212 9.80 20.00 -22.24
N PHE A 213 10.54 19.13 -21.57
CA PHE A 213 11.99 19.06 -21.53
C PHE A 213 12.44 17.65 -21.91
N GLN A 214 13.38 17.57 -22.85
CA GLN A 214 13.71 16.32 -23.52
C GLN A 214 14.98 15.66 -22.97
N ALA A 215 14.87 14.38 -22.60
CA ALA A 215 16.02 13.52 -22.36
C ALA A 215 16.50 12.93 -23.69
N ASN A 216 17.80 13.03 -23.97
CA ASN A 216 18.39 12.54 -25.23
C ASN A 216 18.52 10.99 -25.28
N SER A 217 18.36 10.30 -24.15
CA SER A 217 18.42 8.83 -24.07
C SER A 217 17.63 8.32 -22.86
N ALA A 218 17.59 6.99 -22.71
CA ALA A 218 17.00 6.31 -21.55
C ALA A 218 17.93 6.27 -20.31
N SER A 219 19.10 6.91 -20.35
CA SER A 219 20.07 6.90 -19.25
C SER A 219 19.69 7.84 -18.11
N ARG A 220 20.21 7.57 -16.91
CA ARG A 220 20.05 8.44 -15.74
C ARG A 220 20.49 9.88 -16.03
N GLU A 221 21.66 10.04 -16.64
CA GLU A 221 22.29 11.32 -16.89
C GLU A 221 21.48 12.18 -17.86
N ALA A 222 20.88 11.55 -18.88
CA ALA A 222 20.02 12.25 -19.84
C ALA A 222 18.73 12.77 -19.18
N TYR A 223 18.16 12.02 -18.25
CA TYR A 223 16.99 12.44 -17.48
C TYR A 223 17.33 13.51 -16.43
N GLU A 224 18.49 13.42 -15.79
CA GLU A 224 19.00 14.46 -14.88
C GLU A 224 19.22 15.77 -15.62
N ALA A 225 19.84 15.75 -16.80
CA ALA A 225 20.03 16.93 -17.64
C ALA A 225 18.70 17.60 -18.02
N ALA A 226 17.70 16.81 -18.44
CA ALA A 226 16.38 17.34 -18.76
C ALA A 226 15.66 17.96 -17.54
N CYS A 227 15.85 17.39 -16.35
CA CYS A 227 15.34 18.00 -15.10
C CYS A 227 16.08 19.28 -14.75
N GLU A 228 17.40 19.33 -14.96
CA GLU A 228 18.21 20.53 -14.74
C GLU A 228 17.77 21.67 -15.67
N ASP A 229 17.53 21.38 -16.96
CA ASP A 229 17.01 22.34 -17.92
C ASP A 229 15.63 22.88 -17.51
N ALA A 230 14.75 22.00 -16.99
CA ALA A 230 13.46 22.43 -16.45
C ALA A 230 13.62 23.39 -15.27
N LEU A 231 14.50 23.07 -14.31
CA LEU A 231 14.75 23.89 -13.14
C LEU A 231 15.41 25.23 -13.49
N LYS A 232 16.38 25.23 -14.43
CA LYS A 232 16.99 26.45 -14.98
C LYS A 232 15.94 27.34 -15.64
N HIS A 233 15.08 26.76 -16.49
CA HIS A 233 14.02 27.50 -17.14
C HIS A 233 13.10 28.21 -16.13
N ALA A 234 12.69 27.51 -15.06
CA ALA A 234 11.87 28.11 -14.01
C ALA A 234 12.62 29.24 -13.28
N ALA A 235 13.89 29.05 -12.95
CA ALA A 235 14.73 30.06 -12.30
C ALA A 235 14.91 31.31 -13.17
N ASP A 236 15.23 31.14 -14.45
CA ASP A 236 15.45 32.24 -15.42
C ASP A 236 14.18 33.06 -15.65
N ASN A 237 13.00 32.45 -15.49
CA ASN A 237 11.70 33.10 -15.68
C ASN A 237 11.00 33.47 -14.37
N GLY A 238 11.66 33.29 -13.22
CA GLY A 238 11.18 33.74 -11.91
C GLY A 238 9.95 33.01 -11.36
N PHE A 239 9.75 31.73 -11.71
CA PHE A 239 8.68 30.89 -11.19
C PHE A 239 9.20 29.56 -10.66
N GLY A 240 8.31 28.74 -10.07
CA GLY A 240 8.60 27.36 -9.66
C GLY A 240 7.64 26.38 -10.31
N TRP A 241 8.12 25.17 -10.60
CA TRP A 241 7.26 24.07 -11.04
C TRP A 241 6.47 23.51 -9.86
N ASP A 242 5.16 23.36 -10.02
CA ASP A 242 4.31 22.73 -9.01
C ASP A 242 4.33 21.21 -9.14
N LEU A 243 4.27 20.73 -10.39
CA LEU A 243 4.20 19.31 -10.74
C LEU A 243 5.17 19.00 -11.88
N ALA A 244 5.84 17.86 -11.78
CA ALA A 244 6.61 17.25 -12.85
C ALA A 244 5.96 15.92 -13.25
N ILE A 245 5.60 15.79 -14.52
CA ILE A 245 5.18 14.54 -15.14
C ILE A 245 6.39 13.94 -15.84
N VAL A 246 6.87 12.79 -15.37
CA VAL A 246 8.11 12.18 -15.86
C VAL A 246 7.78 10.87 -16.57
N GLN A 247 8.04 10.80 -17.87
CA GLN A 247 7.93 9.57 -18.64
C GLN A 247 9.08 8.62 -18.27
N ILE A 248 8.76 7.40 -17.86
CA ILE A 248 9.73 6.32 -17.56
C ILE A 248 9.43 5.07 -18.42
N GLU A 249 10.27 4.04 -18.34
CA GLU A 249 10.07 2.74 -19.02
C GLU A 249 9.92 1.61 -17.99
N GLU A 250 9.23 0.52 -18.35
CA GLU A 250 9.08 -0.65 -17.46
C GLU A 250 10.43 -1.27 -17.09
N ASP A 251 11.37 -1.28 -18.03
CA ASP A 251 12.72 -1.83 -17.88
C ASP A 251 13.54 -1.10 -16.81
N PHE A 252 13.19 0.15 -16.46
CA PHE A 252 13.88 0.88 -15.39
C PHE A 252 13.72 0.20 -14.03
N LYS A 253 12.71 -0.65 -13.83
CA LYS A 253 12.56 -1.42 -12.57
C LYS A 253 13.70 -2.41 -12.34
N ALA A 254 14.34 -2.88 -13.41
CA ALA A 254 15.45 -3.82 -13.32
C ALA A 254 16.80 -3.13 -13.07
N LEU A 255 16.86 -1.79 -13.22
CA LEU A 255 18.08 -1.03 -13.03
C LEU A 255 18.43 -0.85 -11.55
N PRO A 256 19.71 -1.01 -11.16
CA PRO A 256 20.18 -0.67 -9.82
C PRO A 256 19.85 0.79 -9.48
N GLY A 257 19.55 1.09 -8.21
CA GLY A 257 19.13 2.43 -7.78
C GLY A 257 20.04 3.58 -8.26
N PRO A 258 21.37 3.48 -8.15
CA PRO A 258 22.28 4.54 -8.62
C PRO A 258 22.23 4.81 -10.12
N GLN A 259 21.70 3.90 -10.93
CA GLN A 259 21.58 4.04 -12.39
C GLN A 259 20.13 4.27 -12.83
N ASN A 260 19.20 4.34 -11.88
CA ASN A 260 17.77 4.28 -12.16
C ASN A 260 17.19 5.69 -12.41
N PRO A 261 16.71 6.00 -13.64
CA PRO A 261 16.14 7.32 -13.95
C PRO A 261 14.93 7.69 -13.09
N TYR A 262 14.15 6.69 -12.63
CA TYR A 262 13.01 6.92 -11.74
C TYR A 262 13.45 7.59 -10.43
N TYR A 263 14.48 7.04 -9.78
CA TYR A 263 14.96 7.57 -8.50
C TYR A 263 15.75 8.87 -8.68
N ALA A 264 16.56 8.98 -9.73
CA ALA A 264 17.35 10.18 -10.00
C ALA A 264 16.48 11.42 -10.23
N THR A 265 15.49 11.32 -11.13
CA THR A 265 14.54 12.43 -11.40
C THR A 265 13.73 12.78 -10.16
N LYS A 266 13.23 11.77 -9.43
CA LYS A 266 12.45 11.98 -8.21
C LYS A 266 13.28 12.66 -7.12
N ALA A 267 14.53 12.26 -6.92
CA ALA A 267 15.44 12.89 -5.97
C ALA A 267 15.69 14.36 -6.30
N MET A 268 16.03 14.65 -7.56
CA MET A 268 16.33 16.02 -8.00
C MET A 268 15.13 16.96 -7.86
N LEU A 269 13.95 16.53 -8.31
CA LEU A 269 12.74 17.36 -8.33
C LEU A 269 12.16 17.56 -6.92
N LEU A 270 12.10 16.52 -6.09
CA LEU A 270 11.63 16.64 -4.70
C LEU A 270 12.53 17.57 -3.87
N ARG A 271 13.85 17.53 -4.05
CA ARG A 271 14.78 18.46 -3.41
C ARG A 271 14.48 19.92 -3.76
N ASN A 272 13.97 20.16 -4.95
CA ASN A 272 13.57 21.49 -5.42
C ASN A 272 12.09 21.79 -5.16
N ASN A 273 11.44 21.07 -4.23
CA ASN A 273 10.05 21.26 -3.83
C ASN A 273 9.04 21.14 -5.00
N VAL A 274 9.34 20.29 -5.98
CA VAL A 274 8.46 19.98 -7.12
C VAL A 274 7.79 18.62 -6.88
N ALA A 275 6.46 18.54 -6.96
CA ALA A 275 5.75 17.26 -6.87
C ALA A 275 6.05 16.39 -8.10
N VAL A 276 6.19 15.08 -7.94
CA VAL A 276 6.59 14.20 -9.05
C VAL A 276 5.59 13.08 -9.29
N GLN A 277 5.13 12.96 -10.53
CA GLN A 277 4.34 11.84 -11.01
C GLN A 277 5.07 11.14 -12.17
N ASN A 278 5.73 10.02 -11.88
CA ASN A 278 6.31 9.18 -12.91
C ASN A 278 5.25 8.29 -13.57
N ILE A 279 5.29 8.14 -14.88
CA ILE A 279 4.34 7.35 -15.66
C ILE A 279 5.11 6.59 -16.75
N ARG A 280 4.83 5.30 -16.86
CA ARG A 280 5.46 4.44 -17.86
C ARG A 280 4.95 4.72 -19.26
N ILE A 281 5.84 4.69 -20.26
CA ILE A 281 5.47 4.87 -21.66
C ILE A 281 4.51 3.76 -22.13
N GLU A 282 4.66 2.54 -21.62
CA GLU A 282 3.78 1.41 -21.88
C GLU A 282 2.37 1.70 -21.36
N THR A 283 2.26 2.35 -20.19
CA THR A 283 0.98 2.78 -19.63
C THR A 283 0.38 3.95 -20.42
N MET A 284 1.19 4.90 -20.89
CA MET A 284 0.73 5.99 -21.77
C MET A 284 0.25 5.47 -23.14
N SER A 285 0.70 4.27 -23.54
CA SER A 285 0.33 3.60 -24.79
C SER A 285 -0.97 2.80 -24.69
N GLU A 286 -1.56 2.67 -23.50
CA GLU A 286 -2.76 1.87 -23.33
C GLU A 286 -3.96 2.44 -24.12
N PRO A 287 -4.83 1.59 -24.69
CA PRO A 287 -6.05 2.05 -25.33
C PRO A 287 -6.96 2.78 -24.33
N ASP A 288 -7.76 3.72 -24.82
CA ASP A 288 -8.63 4.59 -23.99
C ASP A 288 -9.51 3.81 -23.00
N LYS A 289 -9.97 2.61 -23.37
CA LYS A 289 -10.75 1.72 -22.51
C LYS A 289 -10.07 1.37 -21.17
N SER A 290 -8.75 1.31 -21.16
CA SER A 290 -7.94 1.07 -19.96
C SER A 290 -7.44 2.39 -19.39
N LEU A 291 -7.02 3.30 -20.29
CA LEU A 291 -6.40 4.57 -19.94
C LEU A 291 -7.31 5.45 -19.07
N VAL A 292 -8.63 5.44 -19.27
CA VAL A 292 -9.57 6.21 -18.43
C VAL A 292 -9.50 5.86 -16.94
N TYR A 293 -9.25 4.58 -16.60
CA TYR A 293 -9.09 4.16 -15.20
C TYR A 293 -7.73 4.56 -14.64
N THR A 294 -6.68 4.48 -15.48
CA THR A 294 -5.34 4.90 -15.12
C THR A 294 -5.30 6.41 -14.88
N MET A 295 -5.84 7.23 -15.79
CA MET A 295 -5.88 8.68 -15.67
C MET A 295 -6.64 9.13 -14.42
N ASN A 296 -7.72 8.46 -14.09
CA ASN A 296 -8.46 8.75 -12.86
C ASN A 296 -7.58 8.60 -11.60
N GLN A 297 -6.78 7.54 -11.55
CA GLN A 297 -5.86 7.29 -10.42
C GLN A 297 -4.66 8.24 -10.45
N VAL A 298 -4.08 8.50 -11.62
CA VAL A 298 -2.97 9.45 -11.79
C VAL A 298 -3.37 10.85 -11.34
N SER A 299 -4.54 11.32 -11.76
CA SER A 299 -5.05 12.65 -11.41
C SER A 299 -5.34 12.81 -9.93
N LEU A 300 -5.90 11.77 -9.30
CA LEU A 300 -6.08 11.72 -7.87
C LEU A 300 -4.74 11.85 -7.12
N ALA A 301 -3.75 11.05 -7.52
CA ALA A 301 -2.43 11.07 -6.89
C ALA A 301 -1.71 12.41 -7.13
N CYS A 302 -1.82 12.99 -8.33
CA CYS A 302 -1.27 14.32 -8.64
C CYS A 302 -1.86 15.39 -7.72
N TYR A 303 -3.19 15.42 -7.57
CA TYR A 303 -3.85 16.39 -6.70
C TYR A 303 -3.38 16.25 -5.24
N ALA A 304 -3.32 15.01 -4.75
CA ALA A 304 -2.84 14.73 -3.41
C ALA A 304 -1.37 15.16 -3.22
N LYS A 305 -0.49 14.88 -4.18
CA LYS A 305 0.93 15.28 -4.14
C LYS A 305 1.15 16.79 -4.13
N LEU A 306 0.21 17.56 -4.65
CA LEU A 306 0.19 19.02 -4.56
C LEU A 306 -0.30 19.54 -3.20
N GLY A 307 -0.61 18.64 -2.25
CA GLY A 307 -1.15 18.96 -0.94
C GLY A 307 -2.68 19.02 -0.90
N GLY A 308 -3.34 18.70 -2.02
CA GLY A 308 -4.80 18.70 -2.12
C GLY A 308 -5.43 17.56 -1.31
N ARG A 309 -6.66 17.79 -0.85
CA ARG A 309 -7.46 16.81 -0.09
C ARG A 309 -8.68 16.40 -0.91
N PRO A 310 -8.60 15.33 -1.70
CA PRO A 310 -9.69 14.89 -2.57
C PRO A 310 -11.01 14.68 -1.82
N TRP A 311 -10.97 13.98 -0.70
CA TRP A 311 -12.10 13.75 0.20
C TRP A 311 -11.59 13.46 1.61
N LEU A 312 -12.49 13.52 2.59
CA LEU A 312 -12.29 13.08 3.97
C LEU A 312 -13.28 11.95 4.33
N LEU A 313 -13.03 11.21 5.40
CA LEU A 313 -14.01 10.29 5.99
C LEU A 313 -15.06 11.09 6.77
N GLY A 314 -16.30 10.61 6.79
CA GLY A 314 -17.34 11.16 7.63
C GLY A 314 -17.03 10.91 9.11
N ALA A 315 -16.51 11.92 9.81
CA ALA A 315 -16.23 11.81 11.23
C ALA A 315 -17.52 11.54 12.02
N GLN A 316 -17.49 10.53 12.89
CA GLN A 316 -18.47 10.45 13.98
C GLN A 316 -18.16 11.58 14.96
N GLN A 317 -19.15 12.42 15.28
CA GLN A 317 -18.98 13.49 16.26
C GLN A 317 -18.55 12.90 17.60
N SER A 318 -17.27 13.09 17.95
CA SER A 318 -16.66 12.64 19.20
C SER A 318 -16.20 13.86 19.98
N VAL A 319 -16.31 13.79 21.31
CA VAL A 319 -15.78 14.82 22.22
C VAL A 319 -14.25 14.76 22.32
N ALA A 320 -13.66 13.64 21.90
CA ALA A 320 -12.20 13.45 21.92
C ALA A 320 -11.55 13.84 20.59
N HIS A 321 -10.42 14.54 20.68
CA HIS A 321 -9.46 14.63 19.58
C HIS A 321 -8.86 13.26 19.34
N GLU A 322 -8.80 12.80 18.09
CA GLU A 322 -8.30 11.47 17.76
C GLU A 322 -7.23 11.55 16.68
N LEU A 323 -6.09 10.93 16.97
CA LEU A 323 -5.02 10.69 16.03
C LEU A 323 -4.90 9.19 15.77
N VAL A 324 -4.85 8.85 14.49
CA VAL A 324 -4.57 7.49 14.01
C VAL A 324 -3.16 7.49 13.43
N ILE A 325 -2.29 6.69 14.02
CA ILE A 325 -0.87 6.62 13.76
C ILE A 325 -0.54 5.30 13.09
N GLY A 326 -0.09 5.35 11.85
CA GLY A 326 0.45 4.20 11.14
C GLY A 326 1.92 4.00 11.46
N LEU A 327 2.29 2.78 11.88
CA LEU A 327 3.67 2.38 12.08
C LEU A 327 4.09 1.42 10.96
N GLY A 328 4.96 1.89 10.08
CA GLY A 328 5.67 1.06 9.10
C GLY A 328 7.11 0.81 9.54
N SER A 329 7.69 -0.30 9.08
CA SER A 329 9.13 -0.50 9.18
C SER A 329 9.71 -0.99 7.85
N HIS A 330 10.82 -0.41 7.43
CA HIS A 330 11.64 -0.97 6.36
C HIS A 330 12.90 -1.59 6.93
N THR A 331 13.27 -2.75 6.38
CA THR A 331 14.55 -3.39 6.61
C THR A 331 15.47 -3.02 5.45
N GLU A 332 16.53 -2.26 5.73
CA GLU A 332 17.57 -1.96 4.75
C GLU A 332 18.65 -3.07 4.83
N GLN A 333 18.89 -3.76 3.71
CA GLN A 333 19.93 -4.78 3.54
C GLN A 333 20.67 -4.53 2.22
N GLN A 334 22.00 -4.44 2.23
CA GLN A 334 22.80 -4.27 1.00
C GLN A 334 22.93 -5.56 0.18
N SER A 335 22.83 -6.72 0.84
CA SER A 335 22.82 -8.06 0.24
C SER A 335 21.85 -8.95 1.03
N ARG A 336 21.33 -10.00 0.39
CA ARG A 336 20.49 -11.04 1.04
C ARG A 336 21.20 -11.73 2.21
N PHE A 337 22.51 -11.56 2.34
CA PHE A 337 23.35 -12.20 3.35
C PHE A 337 24.05 -11.22 4.29
N ASP A 338 23.78 -9.92 4.18
CA ASP A 338 24.30 -8.92 5.11
C ASP A 338 23.63 -9.06 6.49
N GLN A 339 24.43 -9.03 7.54
CA GLN A 339 23.97 -9.14 8.93
C GLN A 339 23.46 -7.80 9.48
N SER A 340 23.76 -6.68 8.81
CA SER A 340 23.39 -5.34 9.28
C SER A 340 22.00 -4.91 8.80
N VAL A 341 20.95 -5.54 9.36
CA VAL A 341 19.58 -5.06 9.16
C VAL A 341 19.39 -3.74 9.91
N ARG A 342 19.24 -2.64 9.17
CA ARG A 342 18.82 -1.36 9.74
C ARG A 342 17.30 -1.24 9.63
N TYR A 343 16.66 -0.84 10.72
CA TYR A 343 15.22 -0.62 10.76
C TYR A 343 14.93 0.87 10.62
N VAL A 344 14.07 1.23 9.68
CA VAL A 344 13.57 2.59 9.55
C VAL A 344 12.12 2.59 9.99
N GLY A 345 11.81 3.31 11.07
CA GLY A 345 10.45 3.60 11.46
C GLY A 345 9.84 4.69 10.60
N ILE A 346 8.61 4.44 10.16
CA ILE A 346 7.83 5.47 9.47
C ILE A 346 6.53 5.61 10.22
N THR A 347 6.27 6.85 10.62
CA THR A 347 5.11 7.23 11.38
C THR A 347 4.28 8.13 10.50
N THR A 348 3.11 7.66 10.08
CA THR A 348 2.11 8.47 9.38
C THR A 348 1.01 8.85 10.36
N VAL A 349 0.60 10.11 10.38
CA VAL A 349 -0.39 10.61 11.32
C VAL A 349 -1.60 11.20 10.59
N PHE A 350 -2.77 10.71 10.98
CA PHE A 350 -4.05 11.11 10.44
C PHE A 350 -4.97 11.55 11.57
N SER A 351 -5.85 12.50 11.30
CA SER A 351 -7.04 12.76 12.12
C SER A 351 -8.08 11.65 11.94
N SER A 352 -9.11 11.62 12.79
CA SER A 352 -10.20 10.64 12.71
C SER A 352 -10.96 10.65 11.39
N ASP A 353 -11.03 11.80 10.72
CA ASP A 353 -11.63 11.96 9.39
C ASP A 353 -10.67 11.58 8.25
N GLY A 354 -9.51 10.99 8.56
CA GLY A 354 -8.52 10.59 7.56
C GLY A 354 -7.67 11.75 7.04
N GLY A 355 -7.85 12.97 7.55
CA GLY A 355 -7.00 14.11 7.20
C GLY A 355 -5.53 13.80 7.45
N TYR A 356 -4.73 13.83 6.38
CA TYR A 356 -3.29 13.63 6.45
C TYR A 356 -2.60 14.85 7.05
N HIS A 357 -1.90 14.69 8.18
CA HIS A 357 -1.20 15.78 8.84
C HIS A 357 0.30 15.80 8.57
N LEU A 358 0.96 14.64 8.55
CA LEU A 358 2.40 14.49 8.30
C LEU A 358 2.82 13.02 8.22
N SER A 359 3.89 12.78 7.46
CA SER A 359 4.77 11.64 7.65
C SER A 359 6.06 12.14 8.27
N GLU A 360 6.32 11.78 9.52
CA GLU A 360 7.66 11.92 10.07
C GLU A 360 8.38 10.58 9.93
N ARG A 361 9.54 10.62 9.28
CA ARG A 361 10.49 9.53 9.33
C ARG A 361 11.12 9.55 10.71
N THR A 362 11.12 8.42 11.42
CA THR A 362 12.04 8.27 12.55
C THR A 362 13.47 8.24 11.98
N GLY A 363 14.49 8.63 12.74
CA GLY A 363 15.88 8.46 12.30
C GLY A 363 16.15 7.04 11.80
N VAL A 364 17.11 6.90 10.88
CA VAL A 364 17.62 5.57 10.49
C VAL A 364 18.49 5.10 11.63
N VAL A 365 17.93 4.25 12.48
CA VAL A 365 18.62 3.84 13.69
C VAL A 365 18.74 2.31 13.77
N PRO A 366 19.77 1.81 14.47
CA PRO A 366 19.80 0.42 14.88
C PRO A 366 18.51 0.01 15.59
N PHE A 367 18.18 -1.29 15.57
CA PHE A 367 16.97 -1.81 16.21
C PHE A 367 16.81 -1.36 17.67
N GLU A 368 17.92 -1.22 18.39
CA GLU A 368 17.97 -0.87 19.81
C GLU A 368 17.50 0.57 20.08
N ASP A 369 17.68 1.47 19.12
CA ASP A 369 17.34 2.89 19.23
C ASP A 369 15.96 3.23 18.64
N TYR A 370 15.31 2.27 17.97
CA TYR A 370 14.02 2.44 17.28
C TYR A 370 12.92 3.01 18.19
N ALA A 371 12.83 2.49 19.41
CA ALA A 371 11.79 2.90 20.36
C ALA A 371 11.92 4.39 20.71
N LYS A 372 13.15 4.88 20.90
CA LYS A 372 13.43 6.28 21.23
C LYS A 372 13.11 7.22 20.07
N GLU A 373 13.53 6.86 18.86
CA GLU A 373 13.24 7.70 17.70
C GLU A 373 11.74 7.77 17.40
N LEU A 374 11.02 6.66 17.59
CA LEU A 374 9.58 6.63 17.47
C LEU A 374 8.91 7.58 18.48
N THR A 375 9.35 7.57 19.74
CA THR A 375 8.80 8.46 20.77
C THR A 375 9.09 9.93 20.48
N ASP A 376 10.29 10.28 20.01
CA ASP A 376 10.65 11.67 19.71
C ASP A 376 9.82 12.22 18.54
N THR A 377 9.66 11.42 17.49
CA THR A 377 8.80 11.75 16.34
C THR A 377 7.34 11.91 16.73
N LEU A 378 6.82 11.00 17.54
CA LEU A 378 5.43 11.06 17.99
C LEU A 378 5.17 12.32 18.82
N THR A 379 6.06 12.64 19.77
CA THR A 379 5.97 13.80 20.65
C THR A 379 5.88 15.10 19.84
N ARG A 380 6.83 15.32 18.91
CA ARG A 380 6.83 16.49 18.03
C ARG A 380 5.56 16.58 17.18
N THR A 381 5.08 15.45 16.68
CA THR A 381 3.88 15.42 15.83
C THR A 381 2.64 15.80 16.63
N ILE A 382 2.48 15.24 17.84
CA ILE A 382 1.34 15.56 18.72
C ILE A 382 1.39 17.03 19.14
N GLU A 383 2.55 17.57 19.54
CA GLU A 383 2.70 18.99 19.89
C GLU A 383 2.35 19.93 18.73
N ARG A 384 2.70 19.53 17.50
CA ARG A 384 2.35 20.30 16.31
C ARG A 384 0.85 20.29 16.06
N VAL A 385 0.21 19.11 16.04
CA VAL A 385 -1.25 19.02 15.85
C VAL A 385 -1.98 19.78 16.96
N ARG A 386 -1.54 19.62 18.21
CA ARG A 386 -2.07 20.35 19.37
C ARG A 386 -2.03 21.87 19.17
N ARG A 387 -0.97 22.41 18.57
CA ARG A 387 -0.86 23.85 18.26
C ARG A 387 -1.75 24.25 17.08
N GLU A 388 -1.80 23.44 16.04
CA GLU A 388 -2.62 23.70 14.83
C GLU A 388 -4.12 23.70 15.15
N ASP A 389 -4.55 22.73 15.97
CA ASP A 389 -5.96 22.51 16.33
C ASP A 389 -6.34 23.14 17.68
N ASN A 390 -5.41 23.86 18.33
CA ASN A 390 -5.61 24.57 19.60
C ASN A 390 -6.15 23.71 20.75
N TRP A 391 -5.58 22.52 20.96
CA TRP A 391 -6.00 21.64 22.07
C TRP A 391 -5.64 22.22 23.43
N LYS A 392 -6.53 22.03 24.40
CA LYS A 392 -6.29 22.32 25.82
C LYS A 392 -5.75 21.08 26.54
N ASN A 393 -5.03 21.28 27.66
CA ASN A 393 -4.51 20.16 28.48
C ASN A 393 -5.63 19.23 28.97
N THR A 394 -6.81 19.79 29.23
CA THR A 394 -7.99 19.08 29.73
C THR A 394 -8.74 18.31 28.65
N ASP A 395 -8.44 18.56 27.36
CA ASP A 395 -9.15 17.93 26.26
C ASP A 395 -8.88 16.42 26.26
N ARG A 396 -9.89 15.65 25.86
CA ARG A 396 -9.74 14.20 25.73
C ARG A 396 -9.01 13.89 24.42
N VAL A 397 -7.91 13.16 24.52
CA VAL A 397 -7.11 12.76 23.36
C VAL A 397 -7.10 11.24 23.25
N ARG A 398 -7.34 10.72 22.05
CA ARG A 398 -7.23 9.29 21.74
C ARG A 398 -6.14 9.09 20.69
N LEU A 399 -5.19 8.21 21.01
CA LEU A 399 -4.11 7.82 20.12
C LEU A 399 -4.29 6.36 19.72
N VAL A 400 -4.57 6.11 18.45
CA VAL A 400 -4.73 4.76 17.90
C VAL A 400 -3.54 4.43 17.00
N PHE A 401 -2.81 3.37 17.32
CA PHE A 401 -1.65 2.93 16.56
C PHE A 401 -2.01 1.70 15.73
N HIS A 402 -1.86 1.81 14.40
CA HIS A 402 -1.94 0.69 13.48
C HIS A 402 -0.53 0.20 13.13
N ALA A 403 -0.21 -1.04 13.46
CA ALA A 403 1.08 -1.65 13.16
C ALA A 403 0.93 -2.91 12.31
N PHE A 404 1.88 -3.14 11.40
CA PHE A 404 2.00 -4.39 10.63
C PHE A 404 2.62 -5.54 11.44
N LYS A 405 3.20 -5.23 12.61
CA LYS A 405 3.76 -6.20 13.57
C LYS A 405 3.13 -6.02 14.94
N GLN A 406 3.25 -7.06 15.77
CA GLN A 406 2.91 -6.92 17.19
C GLN A 406 3.91 -5.97 17.87
N ILE A 407 3.38 -4.91 18.47
CA ILE A 407 4.14 -3.97 19.30
C ILE A 407 4.59 -4.69 20.57
N LYS A 408 5.86 -4.51 20.97
CA LYS A 408 6.39 -5.07 22.21
C LYS A 408 5.96 -4.21 23.41
N ASP A 409 5.92 -4.79 24.61
CA ASP A 409 5.58 -4.02 25.82
C ASP A 409 6.50 -2.83 26.04
N ILE A 410 7.80 -3.00 25.80
CA ILE A 410 8.78 -1.91 25.94
C ILE A 410 8.53 -0.75 24.97
N GLU A 411 8.08 -1.05 23.75
CA GLU A 411 7.72 -0.03 22.76
C GLU A 411 6.43 0.69 23.18
N ALA A 412 5.42 -0.07 23.62
CA ALA A 412 4.16 0.50 24.09
C ALA A 412 4.35 1.37 25.35
N GLU A 413 5.22 0.97 26.26
CA GLU A 413 5.54 1.71 27.48
C GLU A 413 6.33 2.99 27.19
N ALA A 414 7.31 2.93 26.27
CA ALA A 414 8.05 4.10 25.83
C ALA A 414 7.10 5.16 25.22
N ILE A 415 6.15 4.73 24.38
CA ILE A 415 5.13 5.62 23.79
C ILE A 415 4.28 6.29 24.87
N LYS A 416 3.84 5.54 25.89
CA LYS A 416 3.06 6.11 27.00
C LYS A 416 3.84 7.17 27.75
N GLN A 417 5.08 6.87 28.14
CA GLN A 417 5.95 7.80 28.86
C GLN A 417 6.22 9.08 28.06
N ALA A 418 6.42 8.95 26.74
CA ALA A 418 6.60 10.10 25.86
C ALA A 418 5.35 11.00 25.84
N VAL A 419 4.17 10.41 25.82
CA VAL A 419 2.92 11.18 25.80
C VAL A 419 2.55 11.74 27.18
N GLU A 420 2.91 11.07 28.27
CA GLU A 420 2.80 11.62 29.64
C GLU A 420 3.61 12.91 29.79
N SER A 421 4.73 13.04 29.06
CA SER A 421 5.54 14.28 29.07
C SER A 421 4.86 15.49 28.41
N LEU A 422 3.75 15.29 27.68
CA LEU A 422 3.02 16.36 26.97
C LEU A 422 2.02 17.12 27.85
N ASP A 423 1.88 16.77 29.13
CA ASP A 423 0.97 17.41 30.09
C ASP A 423 -0.49 17.44 29.62
N LEU A 424 -0.94 16.32 29.04
CA LEU A 424 -2.33 16.07 28.65
C LEU A 424 -3.02 15.22 29.72
N GLU A 425 -4.12 15.72 30.29
CA GLU A 425 -4.79 15.06 31.43
C GLU A 425 -5.55 13.79 31.02
N ASN A 426 -6.10 13.76 29.80
CA ASN A 426 -7.09 12.77 29.38
C ASN A 426 -6.66 12.01 28.11
N VAL A 427 -5.55 11.28 28.18
CA VAL A 427 -5.06 10.48 27.03
C VAL A 427 -5.46 9.01 27.15
N VAL A 428 -6.03 8.46 26.07
CA VAL A 428 -6.27 7.02 25.92
C VAL A 428 -5.55 6.45 24.71
N PHE A 429 -5.07 5.21 24.82
CA PHE A 429 -4.23 4.54 23.83
C PHE A 429 -4.89 3.26 23.33
N ALA A 430 -4.80 3.00 22.03
CA ALA A 430 -5.06 1.70 21.44
C ALA A 430 -3.90 1.29 20.53
N PHE A 431 -3.29 0.15 20.78
CA PHE A 431 -2.22 -0.40 19.96
C PHE A 431 -2.74 -1.62 19.21
N VAL A 432 -3.03 -1.46 17.93
CA VAL A 432 -3.67 -2.47 17.09
C VAL A 432 -2.67 -3.03 16.09
N HIS A 433 -2.39 -4.32 16.19
CA HIS A 433 -1.67 -5.06 15.17
C HIS A 433 -2.66 -5.58 14.13
N VAL A 434 -2.45 -5.22 12.87
CA VAL A 434 -3.24 -5.70 11.72
C VAL A 434 -2.50 -6.88 11.09
N ALA A 435 -2.85 -8.11 11.47
CA ALA A 435 -2.18 -9.31 10.99
C ALA A 435 -2.89 -9.89 9.76
N GLU A 436 -2.22 -9.93 8.60
CA GLU A 436 -2.70 -10.62 7.40
C GLU A 436 -2.57 -12.15 7.53
N HIS A 437 -1.49 -12.61 8.16
CA HIS A 437 -1.17 -14.03 8.27
C HIS A 437 -1.62 -14.58 9.63
N HIS A 438 -2.68 -15.37 9.60
CA HIS A 438 -3.24 -16.07 10.75
C HIS A 438 -3.93 -17.37 10.29
N PRO A 439 -4.26 -18.31 11.21
CA PRO A 439 -4.83 -19.60 10.84
C PRO A 439 -6.34 -19.54 10.53
N TYR A 440 -7.06 -18.49 10.96
CA TYR A 440 -8.50 -18.39 10.72
C TYR A 440 -8.86 -18.23 9.23
N LEU A 441 -9.94 -18.89 8.82
CA LEU A 441 -10.58 -18.79 7.52
C LEU A 441 -12.09 -18.61 7.72
N ILE A 442 -12.72 -17.84 6.84
CA ILE A 442 -14.17 -17.61 6.83
C ILE A 442 -14.68 -18.13 5.50
N PHE A 443 -15.69 -18.99 5.54
CA PHE A 443 -16.40 -19.47 4.36
C PHE A 443 -17.84 -18.94 4.41
N ASP A 444 -18.21 -18.15 3.41
CA ASP A 444 -19.59 -17.69 3.23
C ASP A 444 -20.31 -18.68 2.30
N GLN A 445 -21.08 -19.60 2.89
CA GLN A 445 -21.78 -20.64 2.11
C GLN A 445 -22.82 -20.08 1.13
N ASN A 446 -23.25 -18.83 1.31
CA ASN A 446 -24.20 -18.17 0.42
C ASN A 446 -23.51 -17.39 -0.71
N GLN A 447 -22.18 -17.27 -0.69
CA GLN A 447 -21.42 -16.61 -1.74
C GLN A 447 -21.21 -17.54 -2.94
N GLU A 448 -22.09 -17.44 -3.94
CA GLU A 448 -21.95 -18.18 -5.20
C GLU A 448 -20.80 -17.67 -6.09
N GLY A 449 -20.16 -16.56 -5.72
CA GLY A 449 -19.10 -15.90 -6.47
C GLY A 449 -19.61 -14.93 -7.52
N LEU A 450 -18.73 -14.10 -8.04
CA LEU A 450 -19.08 -13.03 -8.97
C LEU A 450 -18.57 -13.33 -10.38
N PRO A 451 -19.26 -12.88 -11.44
CA PRO A 451 -18.79 -13.08 -12.80
C PRO A 451 -17.43 -12.40 -13.00
N HIS A 452 -16.55 -13.04 -13.77
CA HIS A 452 -15.35 -12.40 -14.28
C HIS A 452 -15.74 -11.36 -15.34
N TRP A 453 -15.10 -10.19 -15.31
CA TRP A 453 -15.26 -9.15 -16.32
C TRP A 453 -14.80 -9.57 -17.74
N GLU A 454 -14.03 -10.66 -17.90
CA GLU A 454 -13.62 -11.21 -19.18
C GLU A 454 -14.39 -12.49 -19.52
N LYS A 455 -14.95 -12.47 -20.74
CA LYS A 455 -15.50 -13.48 -21.67
C LYS A 455 -15.90 -14.88 -21.20
N ASN A 456 -15.30 -15.49 -20.19
CA ASN A 456 -15.67 -16.82 -19.72
C ASN A 456 -16.62 -16.75 -18.51
N ARG A 457 -17.93 -16.75 -18.79
CA ARG A 457 -18.99 -16.76 -17.76
C ARG A 457 -18.92 -17.96 -16.81
N SER A 458 -18.19 -19.04 -17.16
CA SER A 458 -18.04 -20.21 -16.28
C SER A 458 -17.03 -20.02 -15.15
N LYS A 459 -16.12 -19.03 -15.25
CA LYS A 459 -15.15 -18.73 -14.18
C LYS A 459 -15.72 -17.65 -13.25
N ARG A 460 -16.24 -18.04 -12.07
CA ARG A 460 -16.67 -17.12 -11.01
C ARG A 460 -15.51 -16.85 -10.04
N LYS A 461 -15.32 -15.59 -9.65
CA LYS A 461 -14.34 -15.18 -8.63
C LYS A 461 -14.99 -15.19 -7.24
N GLY A 462 -14.24 -15.54 -6.21
CA GLY A 462 -14.67 -15.39 -4.82
C GLY A 462 -15.81 -16.31 -4.35
N VAL A 463 -16.03 -17.45 -5.01
CA VAL A 463 -16.98 -18.48 -4.55
C VAL A 463 -16.60 -18.92 -3.13
N LEU A 464 -17.59 -19.00 -2.23
CA LEU A 464 -17.45 -19.21 -0.77
C LEU A 464 -16.61 -18.16 -0.02
N GLY A 465 -16.16 -17.10 -0.69
CA GLY A 465 -15.35 -16.05 -0.11
C GLY A 465 -16.19 -15.08 0.72
N PRO A 466 -15.68 -14.58 1.87
CA PRO A 466 -16.43 -13.62 2.66
C PRO A 466 -16.64 -12.30 1.92
N SER A 467 -17.74 -11.64 2.27
CA SER A 467 -18.05 -10.29 1.80
C SER A 467 -17.17 -9.24 2.51
N ARG A 468 -16.86 -8.15 1.80
CA ARG A 468 -16.15 -7.01 2.40
C ARG A 468 -17.00 -6.40 3.52
N GLY A 469 -16.35 -6.03 4.62
CA GLY A 469 -16.99 -5.44 5.80
C GLY A 469 -17.42 -6.45 6.84
N VAL A 470 -17.37 -7.76 6.57
CA VAL A 470 -17.60 -8.79 7.59
C VAL A 470 -16.60 -8.59 8.73
N HIS A 471 -17.14 -8.37 9.93
CA HIS A 471 -16.41 -8.23 11.17
C HIS A 471 -16.91 -9.28 12.17
N ILE A 472 -15.99 -10.08 12.70
CA ILE A 472 -16.27 -11.12 13.70
C ILE A 472 -15.43 -10.80 14.94
N LYS A 473 -16.07 -10.45 16.05
CA LYS A 473 -15.38 -10.17 17.32
C LYS A 473 -15.10 -11.50 18.03
N LEU A 474 -13.85 -11.98 17.94
CA LEU A 474 -13.43 -13.26 18.52
C LEU A 474 -13.31 -13.19 20.05
N ALA A 475 -12.77 -12.08 20.57
CA ALA A 475 -12.54 -11.84 21.98
C ALA A 475 -12.49 -10.33 22.26
N ASP A 476 -12.25 -9.93 23.52
CA ASP A 476 -12.08 -8.52 23.88
C ASP A 476 -10.81 -7.87 23.32
N SER A 477 -9.84 -8.67 22.88
CA SER A 477 -8.58 -8.18 22.30
C SER A 477 -8.36 -8.64 20.86
N GLU A 478 -9.28 -9.38 20.25
CA GLU A 478 -9.11 -9.95 18.91
C GLU A 478 -10.38 -9.89 18.07
N SER A 479 -10.26 -9.41 16.84
CA SER A 479 -11.36 -9.35 15.84
C SER A 479 -10.85 -9.74 14.46
N LEU A 480 -11.68 -10.43 13.67
CA LEU A 480 -11.47 -10.63 12.24
C LEU A 480 -12.19 -9.54 11.46
N VAL A 481 -11.52 -8.92 10.48
CA VAL A 481 -12.14 -7.93 9.60
C VAL A 481 -11.79 -8.24 8.15
N VAL A 482 -12.80 -8.29 7.28
CA VAL A 482 -12.63 -8.53 5.85
C VAL A 482 -12.54 -7.18 5.13
N PHE A 483 -11.31 -6.69 4.96
CA PHE A 483 -11.05 -5.46 4.21
C PHE A 483 -11.31 -5.64 2.71
N ALA A 484 -10.84 -6.72 2.09
CA ALA A 484 -11.12 -7.01 0.68
C ALA A 484 -11.87 -8.35 0.56
N GLY A 485 -13.12 -8.30 0.09
CA GLY A 485 -13.97 -9.47 -0.04
C GLY A 485 -14.05 -10.00 -1.46
N ALA A 486 -15.05 -10.84 -1.72
CA ALA A 486 -15.27 -11.46 -3.03
C ALA A 486 -15.41 -10.43 -4.18
N SER A 487 -15.98 -9.25 -3.92
CA SER A 487 -16.15 -8.17 -4.90
C SER A 487 -14.83 -7.54 -5.33
N GLU A 488 -13.83 -7.48 -4.44
CA GLU A 488 -12.55 -6.79 -4.68
C GLU A 488 -11.54 -7.66 -5.44
N LEU A 489 -11.73 -8.99 -5.46
CA LEU A 489 -10.91 -9.87 -6.30
C LEU A 489 -10.99 -9.48 -7.77
N LYS A 490 -9.90 -9.59 -8.53
CA LYS A 490 -9.92 -9.23 -9.98
C LYS A 490 -10.23 -10.42 -10.87
N GLN A 491 -9.82 -11.62 -10.46
CA GLN A 491 -9.96 -12.87 -11.20
C GLN A 491 -10.08 -14.05 -10.24
N ALA A 492 -10.60 -15.18 -10.72
CA ALA A 492 -10.73 -16.41 -9.93
C ALA A 492 -9.38 -16.95 -9.43
N ALA A 493 -8.30 -16.72 -10.20
CA ALA A 493 -6.94 -17.13 -9.84
C ALA A 493 -6.38 -16.42 -8.59
N HIS A 494 -7.03 -15.38 -8.09
CA HIS A 494 -6.67 -14.77 -6.81
C HIS A 494 -7.10 -15.62 -5.60
N GLY A 495 -7.83 -16.72 -5.83
CA GLY A 495 -8.28 -17.64 -4.79
C GLY A 495 -9.42 -17.07 -3.95
N MET A 496 -9.48 -17.48 -2.69
CA MET A 496 -10.47 -17.03 -1.70
C MET A 496 -9.95 -15.80 -0.93
N PRO A 497 -10.78 -14.73 -0.77
CA PRO A 497 -10.39 -13.59 0.05
C PRO A 497 -10.22 -14.01 1.51
N ARG A 498 -9.39 -13.28 2.26
CA ARG A 498 -9.08 -13.58 3.66
C ARG A 498 -9.40 -12.36 4.52
N ALA A 499 -9.89 -12.62 5.73
CA ALA A 499 -9.93 -11.61 6.77
C ALA A 499 -8.50 -11.27 7.21
N CYS A 500 -8.34 -10.11 7.83
CA CYS A 500 -7.21 -9.77 8.68
C CYS A 500 -7.60 -9.97 10.14
N LEU A 501 -6.64 -10.35 10.98
CA LEU A 501 -6.81 -10.46 12.42
C LEU A 501 -6.28 -9.20 13.08
N LEU A 502 -7.17 -8.43 13.69
CA LEU A 502 -6.84 -7.30 14.54
C LEU A 502 -6.53 -7.81 15.94
N LYS A 503 -5.37 -7.45 16.47
CA LYS A 503 -4.95 -7.79 17.84
C LYS A 503 -4.67 -6.53 18.63
N LEU A 504 -5.39 -6.36 19.73
CA LEU A 504 -5.19 -5.26 20.66
C LEU A 504 -4.11 -5.61 21.67
N HIS A 505 -3.10 -4.75 21.79
CA HIS A 505 -2.07 -4.91 22.81
C HIS A 505 -2.66 -4.73 24.21
N ARG A 506 -2.21 -5.55 25.17
CA ARG A 506 -2.68 -5.51 26.57
C ARG A 506 -2.49 -4.16 27.27
N ASN A 507 -1.46 -3.40 26.88
CA ASN A 507 -1.20 -2.06 27.43
C ASN A 507 -2.16 -0.97 26.90
N SER A 508 -3.07 -1.30 25.99
CA SER A 508 -4.11 -0.36 25.50
C SER A 508 -5.12 -0.03 26.61
N THR A 509 -5.41 1.26 26.78
CA THR A 509 -6.43 1.77 27.71
C THR A 509 -7.79 1.96 27.03
N PHE A 510 -7.80 2.18 25.72
CA PHE A 510 -9.00 2.12 24.90
C PHE A 510 -9.14 0.71 24.28
N ARG A 511 -10.26 0.03 24.57
CA ARG A 511 -10.44 -1.41 24.28
C ARG A 511 -11.69 -1.75 23.47
N ASP A 512 -12.34 -0.75 22.89
CA ASP A 512 -13.52 -0.98 22.04
C ASP A 512 -13.07 -1.54 20.68
N MET A 513 -13.02 -2.87 20.58
CA MET A 513 -12.64 -3.57 19.34
C MET A 513 -13.62 -3.34 18.19
N THR A 514 -14.90 -3.08 18.47
CA THR A 514 -15.89 -2.75 17.43
C THR A 514 -15.57 -1.40 16.81
N TYR A 515 -15.28 -0.40 17.64
CA TYR A 515 -14.82 0.90 17.17
C TYR A 515 -13.53 0.78 16.35
N LEU A 516 -12.51 0.10 16.89
CA LEU A 516 -11.20 -0.03 16.23
C LEU A 516 -11.29 -0.80 14.91
N ALA A 517 -12.14 -1.84 14.83
CA ALA A 517 -12.38 -2.58 13.60
C ALA A 517 -13.03 -1.72 12.51
N ARG A 518 -14.05 -0.94 12.88
CA ARG A 518 -14.72 0.00 11.96
C ARG A 518 -13.78 1.11 11.50
N GLN A 519 -13.01 1.71 12.40
CA GLN A 519 -12.01 2.71 12.04
C GLN A 519 -10.96 2.14 11.07
N ALA A 520 -10.37 0.97 11.38
CA ALA A 520 -9.43 0.34 10.46
C ALA A 520 -10.07 0.07 9.08
N PHE A 521 -11.33 -0.36 9.05
CA PHE A 521 -12.08 -0.57 7.81
C PHE A 521 -12.30 0.72 7.02
N ASP A 522 -12.68 1.81 7.68
CA ASP A 522 -12.90 3.12 7.03
C ASP A 522 -11.62 3.64 6.37
N PHE A 523 -10.49 3.48 7.06
CA PHE A 523 -9.16 3.84 6.54
C PHE A 523 -8.75 3.03 5.31
N THR A 524 -9.40 1.91 4.98
CA THR A 524 -9.16 1.22 3.70
C THR A 524 -9.82 1.91 2.51
N ALA A 525 -10.88 2.69 2.73
CA ALA A 525 -11.55 3.47 1.67
C ALA A 525 -10.93 4.86 1.46
N HIS A 526 -9.93 5.21 2.28
CA HIS A 526 -9.34 6.54 2.31
C HIS A 526 -8.06 6.70 1.46
N SER A 527 -7.82 5.82 0.49
CA SER A 527 -6.63 5.91 -0.36
C SER A 527 -6.77 7.00 -1.43
N TRP A 528 -5.85 7.95 -1.43
CA TRP A 528 -5.65 8.95 -2.49
C TRP A 528 -4.66 8.47 -3.57
N ARG A 529 -4.31 7.18 -3.56
CA ARG A 529 -3.50 6.55 -4.61
C ARG A 529 -4.36 5.94 -5.71
N VAL A 530 -5.48 5.35 -5.31
CA VAL A 530 -6.35 4.54 -6.16
C VAL A 530 -7.82 4.80 -5.82
N MET A 531 -8.70 4.71 -6.83
CA MET A 531 -10.14 4.94 -6.65
C MET A 531 -10.90 3.75 -6.03
N THR A 532 -10.21 2.62 -5.82
CA THR A 532 -10.77 1.43 -5.17
C THR A 532 -10.27 1.31 -3.75
N PRO A 533 -11.04 0.77 -2.81
CA PRO A 533 -10.54 0.51 -1.46
C PRO A 533 -9.26 -0.33 -1.48
N GLU A 534 -8.33 0.01 -0.58
CA GLU A 534 -7.10 -0.74 -0.36
C GLU A 534 -7.41 -2.04 0.43
N PRO A 535 -6.59 -3.08 0.28
CA PRO A 535 -6.74 -4.31 1.06
C PRO A 535 -6.31 -4.14 2.52
N PHE A 536 -5.66 -3.03 2.87
CA PHE A 536 -5.21 -2.70 4.22
C PHE A 536 -5.48 -1.22 4.54
N PRO A 537 -5.58 -0.85 5.83
CA PRO A 537 -5.76 0.54 6.22
C PRO A 537 -4.61 1.41 5.70
N ILE A 538 -4.91 2.60 5.16
CA ILE A 538 -3.90 3.48 4.55
C ILE A 538 -2.80 3.89 5.54
N THR A 539 -3.07 3.87 6.84
CA THR A 539 -2.09 4.11 7.90
C THR A 539 -0.88 3.18 7.77
N ILE A 540 -1.10 1.91 7.45
CA ILE A 540 -0.01 0.96 7.23
C ILE A 540 0.51 1.13 5.82
N LYS A 541 -0.40 1.17 4.83
CA LYS A 541 -0.01 1.19 3.41
C LYS A 541 0.85 2.38 3.02
N TYR A 542 0.54 3.57 3.52
CA TYR A 542 1.32 4.78 3.24
C TYR A 542 2.69 4.72 3.91
N SER A 543 2.75 4.19 5.14
CA SER A 543 4.03 3.97 5.82
C SER A 543 4.94 3.03 5.01
N ASP A 544 4.40 1.97 4.41
CA ASP A 544 5.14 1.07 3.51
C ASP A 544 5.61 1.77 2.23
N LEU A 545 4.75 2.59 1.62
CA LEU A 545 5.11 3.34 0.40
C LEU A 545 6.24 4.33 0.67
N ILE A 546 6.18 5.07 1.77
CA ILE A 546 7.26 5.99 2.16
C ILE A 546 8.56 5.19 2.35
N ALA A 547 8.50 4.02 3.00
CA ALA A 547 9.64 3.14 3.22
C ALA A 547 10.31 2.76 1.92
N GLU A 548 9.52 2.24 0.99
CA GLU A 548 9.97 1.81 -0.33
C GLU A 548 10.61 2.98 -1.10
N ARG A 549 9.99 4.16 -1.10
CA ARG A 549 10.52 5.33 -1.82
C ARG A 549 11.81 5.85 -1.20
N LEU A 550 11.88 5.97 0.12
CA LEU A 550 13.09 6.43 0.81
C LEU A 550 14.26 5.46 0.63
N ALA A 551 14.01 4.16 0.66
CA ALA A 551 15.05 3.15 0.44
C ALA A 551 15.69 3.26 -0.95
N GLY A 552 14.88 3.55 -1.98
CA GLY A 552 15.40 3.78 -3.33
C GLY A 552 16.06 5.15 -3.51
N LEU A 553 15.49 6.21 -2.94
CA LEU A 553 16.04 7.58 -3.01
C LEU A 553 17.42 7.68 -2.37
N LYS A 554 17.66 6.99 -1.25
CA LYS A 554 18.98 6.91 -0.59
C LYS A 554 20.10 6.36 -1.47
N GLN A 555 19.78 5.59 -2.51
CA GLN A 555 20.78 5.07 -3.44
C GLN A 555 21.27 6.14 -4.42
N ILE A 556 20.61 7.30 -4.47
CA ILE A 556 21.02 8.46 -5.27
C ILE A 556 21.93 9.34 -4.41
N GLU A 557 23.18 9.51 -4.84
CA GLU A 557 24.21 10.28 -4.12
C GLU A 557 23.78 11.71 -3.76
N THR A 558 22.99 12.33 -4.63
CA THR A 558 22.52 13.70 -4.44
C THR A 558 21.28 13.80 -3.54
N TRP A 559 20.70 12.69 -3.08
CA TRP A 559 19.52 12.71 -2.22
C TRP A 559 19.85 13.19 -0.81
N ASP A 560 18.96 14.02 -0.27
CA ASP A 560 18.99 14.46 1.12
C ASP A 560 17.58 14.32 1.71
N ASP A 561 17.50 13.61 2.83
CA ASP A 561 16.25 13.39 3.55
C ASP A 561 15.61 14.71 4.03
N ASP A 562 16.40 15.76 4.23
CA ASP A 562 15.92 17.07 4.66
C ASP A 562 14.88 17.67 3.69
N ALA A 563 14.96 17.27 2.41
CA ALA A 563 13.98 17.65 1.41
C ALA A 563 12.55 17.27 1.83
N VAL A 564 12.36 16.08 2.41
CA VAL A 564 11.03 15.59 2.82
C VAL A 564 10.79 15.69 4.33
N ARG A 565 11.82 15.97 5.13
CA ARG A 565 11.66 16.20 6.58
C ARG A 565 11.25 17.64 6.92
N PHE A 566 11.88 18.63 6.29
CA PHE A 566 11.76 20.03 6.72
C PHE A 566 11.08 20.94 5.70
N ARG A 567 11.00 20.55 4.42
CA ARG A 567 10.38 21.37 3.37
C ARG A 567 8.90 21.03 3.20
N ASN A 568 8.18 21.92 2.50
CA ASN A 568 6.74 21.81 2.31
C ASN A 568 6.32 20.52 1.60
N ILE A 569 7.15 20.00 0.70
CA ILE A 569 6.89 18.72 0.01
C ILE A 569 6.65 17.54 0.96
N GLY A 570 7.25 17.56 2.17
CA GLY A 570 7.05 16.54 3.21
C GLY A 570 5.68 16.55 3.88
N LYS A 571 4.95 17.67 3.78
CA LYS A 571 3.58 17.81 4.30
C LYS A 571 2.54 17.24 3.34
N ALA A 572 2.89 17.11 2.07
CA ALA A 572 2.06 16.46 1.06
C ALA A 572 2.41 14.96 0.96
N PRO A 573 1.47 14.11 0.51
CA PRO A 573 1.72 12.70 0.26
C PRO A 573 2.55 12.46 -1.03
N TRP A 574 3.79 12.97 -1.05
CA TRP A 574 4.75 12.90 -2.16
C TRP A 574 5.12 11.47 -2.62
N PHE A 575 4.90 10.50 -1.74
CA PHE A 575 5.27 9.10 -1.92
C PHE A 575 4.28 8.29 -2.78
N LEU A 576 3.08 8.82 -3.04
CA LEU A 576 2.00 8.12 -3.76
C LEU A 576 2.38 7.66 -5.17
#